data_AF-A0A963PV19-F1
#
_entry.id   AF-A0A963PV19-F1
#
_cell.length_a   1.000
_cell.length_b   1.000
_cell.length_c   1.000
_cell.angle_alpha   90.00
_cell.angle_beta   90.00
_cell.angle_gamma   90.00
#
_symmetry.space_group_name_H-M   'P 1'
#
loop_
_entity.id
_entity.type
_entity.pdbx_description
1 polymer ?
#
loop_
_entity_poly.entity_id
_entity_poly.type
_entity_poly.pdbx_seq_one_letter_code
_entity_poly.pdbx_strand_id
1 'polypeptide(L)' 'MTEEDGLVCAYLRGRDGQWRGIGWDEVQAWSAGNGLLWVHLNRSAERARHWLQRDSGLDALVAESLLAEETRPR' A
#
# COMPACT_ATOMS: atom_id res chain seq x y z
N MET A 1 9.65 -12.61 -7.53
CA MET A 1 9.06 -11.29 -7.21
C MET A 1 10.06 -10.61 -6.33
N THR A 2 10.77 -9.61 -6.84
CA THR A 2 11.76 -8.86 -6.07
C THR A 2 11.01 -8.10 -4.99
N GLU A 3 11.31 -8.38 -3.72
CA GLU A 3 10.86 -7.57 -2.59
C GLU A 3 11.53 -6.20 -2.72
N GLU A 4 10.91 -5.31 -3.48
CA GLU A 4 11.36 -3.94 -3.65
C GLU A 4 11.03 -3.16 -2.38
N ASP A 5 12.04 -2.95 -1.51
CA ASP A 5 11.97 -2.05 -0.36
C ASP A 5 10.65 -2.13 0.43
N GLY A 6 10.19 -3.35 0.72
CA GLY A 6 9.00 -3.57 1.55
C GLY A 6 7.65 -3.66 0.84
N LEU A 7 7.58 -3.57 -0.48
CA LEU A 7 6.40 -3.98 -1.23
C LEU A 7 6.46 -5.49 -1.47
N VAL A 8 5.56 -6.24 -0.83
CA VAL A 8 5.45 -7.69 -1.01
C VAL A 8 4.71 -7.99 -2.32
N CYS A 9 3.57 -7.33 -2.53
CA CYS A 9 2.84 -7.32 -3.80
C CYS A 9 1.83 -6.17 -3.84
N ALA A 10 1.50 -5.72 -5.05
CA ALA A 10 0.42 -4.78 -5.29
C ALA A 10 -0.37 -5.18 -6.54
N TYR A 11 -1.66 -4.86 -6.50
CA TYR A 11 -2.58 -5.12 -7.59
C TYR A 11 -3.54 -3.96 -7.78
N LEU A 12 -3.77 -3.60 -9.04
CA LEU A 12 -4.78 -2.63 -9.43
C LEU A 12 -5.95 -3.35 -10.08
N ARG A 13 -7.17 -3.03 -9.65
CA ARG A 13 -8.39 -3.42 -10.32
C ARG A 13 -8.99 -2.23 -11.06
N GLY A 14 -8.91 -2.29 -12.40
CA GLY A 14 -9.51 -1.29 -13.28
C GLY A 14 -11.03 -1.43 -13.39
N ARG A 15 -11.64 -0.60 -14.25
CA ARG A 15 -13.09 -0.61 -14.51
C ARG A 15 -13.58 -1.85 -15.27
N ASP A 16 -12.67 -2.52 -15.99
CA ASP A 16 -12.91 -3.81 -16.64
C ASP A 16 -13.06 -4.97 -15.63
N GLY A 17 -12.76 -4.71 -14.36
CA GLY A 17 -12.85 -5.67 -13.28
C GLY A 17 -11.67 -6.63 -13.19
N GLN A 18 -10.67 -6.51 -14.08
CA GLN A 18 -9.48 -7.36 -14.08
C GLN A 18 -8.44 -6.85 -13.09
N TRP A 19 -7.68 -7.78 -12.51
CA TRP A 19 -6.56 -7.48 -11.62
C TRP A 19 -5.25 -7.50 -12.41
N ARG A 20 -4.43 -6.46 -12.22
CA ARG A 20 -3.08 -6.38 -12.78
C ARG A 20 -2.08 -6.21 -11.64
N GLY A 21 -1.02 -7.03 -11.62
CA GLY A 21 0.12 -6.85 -10.71
C GLY A 21 0.91 -5.59 -11.09
N ILE A 22 1.29 -4.79 -10.09
CA ILE A 22 1.96 -3.50 -10.27
C ILE A 22 3.12 -3.32 -9.27
N GLY A 23 4.02 -2.38 -9.56
CA GLY A 23 5.14 -2.01 -8.69
C GLY A 23 4.94 -0.69 -7.96
N TRP A 24 5.98 -0.24 -7.27
CA TRP A 24 5.95 1.01 -6.51
C TRP A 24 5.63 2.24 -7.35
N ASP A 25 6.14 2.32 -8.58
CA ASP A 25 5.93 3.49 -9.44
C ASP A 25 4.44 3.69 -9.73
N GLU A 26 3.71 2.61 -10.01
CA GLU A 26 2.26 2.68 -10.22
C GLU A 26 1.48 2.86 -8.92
N VAL A 27 1.97 2.33 -7.80
CA VAL A 27 1.38 2.59 -6.47
C VAL A 27 1.47 4.08 -6.13
N GLN A 28 2.60 4.72 -6.42
CA GLN A 28 2.82 6.15 -6.17
C GLN A 28 2.06 7.05 -7.14
N ALA A 29 1.89 6.62 -8.39
CA ALA A 29 1.12 7.34 -9.39
C ALA A 29 -0.40 7.12 -9.27
N TRP A 30 -0.85 6.22 -8.39
CA TRP A 30 -2.27 5.88 -8.26
C TRP A 30 -3.08 7.04 -7.67
N SER A 31 -4.30 7.19 -8.19
CA SER A 31 -5.34 8.06 -7.65
C SER A 31 -6.67 7.31 -7.63
N ALA A 32 -7.65 7.81 -6.86
CA ALA A 32 -8.98 7.19 -6.77
C ALA A 32 -9.68 6.99 -8.14
N GLY A 33 -9.30 7.76 -9.17
CA GLY A 33 -9.82 7.61 -10.52
C GLY A 33 -9.33 6.37 -11.27
N ASN A 34 -8.22 5.77 -10.84
CA ASN A 34 -7.59 4.61 -11.49
C ASN A 34 -8.24 3.27 -11.13
N GLY A 35 -9.14 3.25 -10.14
CA GLY A 35 -9.81 2.03 -9.66
C GLY A 35 -9.31 1.59 -8.30
N LEU A 36 -9.54 0.33 -7.93
CA LEU A 36 -9.21 -0.19 -6.60
C LEU A 36 -7.74 -0.63 -6.53
N LEU A 37 -6.96 0.01 -5.67
CA LEU A 37 -5.61 -0.39 -5.34
C LEU A 37 -5.60 -1.34 -4.14
N TRP A 38 -4.98 -2.51 -4.30
CA TRP A 38 -4.67 -3.43 -3.19
C TRP A 38 -3.16 -3.53 -3.03
N VAL A 39 -2.66 -3.29 -1.82
CA VAL A 39 -1.23 -3.34 -1.49
C VAL A 39 -1.00 -4.27 -0.30
N HIS A 40 0.07 -5.06 -0.38
CA HIS A 40 0.59 -5.84 0.73
C HIS A 40 2.01 -5.39 1.02
N LEU A 41 2.23 -4.88 2.23
CA LEU A 41 3.48 -4.25 2.63
C LEU A 41 4.13 -4.99 3.81
N ASN A 42 5.46 -5.06 3.79
CA ASN A 42 6.24 -5.36 4.98
C ASN A 42 6.32 -4.10 5.84
N ARG A 43 5.54 -4.05 6.93
CA ARG A 43 5.47 -2.89 7.85
C ARG A 43 6.80 -2.51 8.52
N SER A 44 7.80 -3.39 8.50
CA SER A 44 9.14 -3.15 9.08
C SER A 44 10.08 -2.44 8.10
N ALA A 45 9.71 -2.35 6.82
CA ALA A 45 10.53 -1.69 5.81
C ALA A 45 10.33 -0.16 5.85
N GLU A 46 11.42 0.59 5.80
CA GLU A 46 11.40 2.04 5.94
C GLU A 46 10.57 2.73 4.85
N ARG A 47 10.71 2.31 3.59
CA ARG A 47 9.92 2.85 2.47
C ARG A 47 8.42 2.60 2.63
N ALA A 48 8.03 1.40 3.10
CA ALA A 48 6.64 1.07 3.36
C ALA A 48 6.04 1.95 4.47
N ARG A 49 6.80 2.19 5.55
CA ARG A 49 6.41 3.09 6.64
C ARG A 49 6.24 4.52 6.14
N HIS A 50 7.21 5.01 5.37
CA HIS A 50 7.18 6.35 4.79
C HIS A 50 5.96 6.55 3.88
N TRP A 51 5.69 5.60 2.98
CA TRP A 51 4.55 5.67 2.08
C TRP A 51 3.22 5.66 2.85
N LEU A 52 3.06 4.78 3.85
CA LEU A 52 1.86 4.73 4.68
C LEU A 52 1.58 6.07 5.36
N GLN A 53 2.62 6.74 5.87
CA GLN A 53 2.48 7.98 6.63
C GLN A 53 2.31 9.23 5.75
N ARG A 54 2.82 9.24 4.51
CA ARG A 54 2.88 10.46 3.69
C ARG A 54 2.11 10.41 2.38
N ASP A 55 2.11 9.27 1.73
CA ASP A 55 1.73 9.16 0.31
C ASP A 55 0.47 8.31 0.11
N SER A 56 0.09 7.48 1.09
CA SER A 56 -1.04 6.55 1.00
C SER A 56 -2.42 7.23 0.95
N GLY A 57 -2.50 8.50 1.37
CA GLY A 57 -3.76 9.23 1.53
C GLY A 57 -4.62 8.75 2.71
N LEU A 58 -4.10 7.85 3.55
CA LEU A 58 -4.77 7.44 4.78
C LEU A 58 -4.72 8.55 5.83
N ASP A 59 -5.74 8.59 6.69
CA ASP A 59 -5.70 9.41 7.88
C ASP A 59 -4.50 9.02 8.77
N ALA A 60 -3.86 10.02 9.39
CA ALA A 60 -2.65 9.80 10.18
C ALA A 60 -2.85 8.78 11.31
N LEU A 61 -4.01 8.78 11.98
CA LEU A 61 -4.32 7.84 13.05
C LEU A 61 -4.46 6.40 12.51
N VAL A 62 -5.01 6.26 11.31
CA VAL A 62 -5.13 4.95 10.63
C VAL A 62 -3.74 4.46 10.24
N ALA A 63 -2.90 5.31 9.67
CA ALA A 63 -1.52 4.96 9.31
C ALA A 63 -0.69 4.55 10.54
N GLU A 64 -0.80 5.28 11.65
CA GLU A 64 -0.15 4.93 12.92
C GLU A 64 -0.65 3.60 13.48
N SER A 65 -1.96 3.34 13.41
CA SER A 65 -2.55 2.08 13.87
C SER A 65 -2.04 0.87 13.08
N LEU A 66 -1.85 1.01 11.77
CA LEU A 66 -1.28 -0.05 10.91
C LEU A 66 0.21 -0.32 11.21
N LEU A 67 0.93 0.67 11.74
CA LEU A 67 2.36 0.59 12.06
C LEU A 67 2.64 0.23 13.53
N ALA A 68 1.62 0.24 14.39
CA ALA A 68 1.74 -0.10 15.79
C ALA A 68 2.19 -1.55 16.00
N GLU A 69 2.98 -1.80 17.04
CA GLU A 69 3.44 -3.15 17.40
C GLU A 69 2.36 -4.01 18.08
N GLU A 70 1.32 -3.37 18.63
CA GLU A 70 0.21 -4.05 19.28
C GLU A 70 -0.67 -4.77 18.24
N THR A 71 -0.66 -6.10 18.30
CA THR A 71 -1.35 -6.99 17.35
C THR A 71 -2.79 -7.35 17.75
N ARG A 72 -3.39 -6.62 18.69
CA ARG A 72 -4.78 -6.90 19.09
C ARG A 72 -5.74 -6.57 17.96
N PRO A 73 -6.71 -7.47 17.66
CA PRO A 73 -7.80 -7.17 16.75
C PRO A 73 -8.55 -5.92 17.25
N ARG A 74 -8.72 -4.93 16.38
CA ARG A 74 -9.50 -3.72 16.62
C ARG A 74 -10.70 -3.70 15.68
#